data_AF-A0A1R1S6M2-F1
#
_entry.id   AF-A0A1R1S6M2-F1
#
_cell.length_a   1.000
_cell.length_b   1.000
_cell.length_c   1.000
_cell.angle_alpha   90.00
_cell.angle_beta   90.00
_cell.angle_gamma   90.00
#
_symmetry.space_group_name_H-M   'P 1'
#
loop_
_entity.id
_entity.type
_entity.pdbx_description
1 polymer ?
#
loop_
_entity_poly.entity_id
_entity_poly.type
_entity_poly.pdbx_seq_one_letter_code
_entity_poly.pdbx_strand_id
1 'polypeptide(L)'
;MHSDPSTPWERQFEELVLGVLPRHSRHAPLDPALDLKAAGLDSMATVELLVRLEEAYGVDFPDSVLSGETFATPAALWRVLTTQRATAAPVSGEEEAPCAS
;
A
#
# COMPACT_ATOMS: atom_id res chain seq x y z
N MET A 1 -6.58 -27.92 -14.66
CA MET A 1 -5.45 -27.26 -13.95
C MET A 1 -5.75 -25.77 -13.94
N HIS A 2 -6.46 -25.27 -12.92
CA HIS A 2 -6.47 -23.84 -12.60
C HIS A 2 -5.84 -23.76 -11.23
N SER A 3 -4.58 -23.38 -11.17
CA SER A 3 -3.95 -23.03 -9.90
C SER A 3 -4.56 -21.70 -9.48
N ASP A 4 -5.61 -21.75 -8.68
CA ASP A 4 -6.11 -20.57 -7.98
C ASP A 4 -6.17 -20.94 -6.49
N PRO A 5 -5.13 -20.55 -5.75
CA PRO A 5 -5.40 -19.64 -4.64
C PRO A 5 -4.24 -18.67 -4.38
N SER A 6 -4.52 -17.65 -3.58
CA SER A 6 -3.58 -16.83 -2.80
C SER A 6 -3.26 -15.48 -3.43
N THR A 7 -4.23 -14.58 -3.38
CA THR A 7 -3.89 -13.17 -3.13
C THR A 7 -2.88 -13.15 -1.98
N PRO A 8 -1.64 -12.65 -2.19
CA PRO A 8 -0.61 -12.65 -1.14
C PRO A 8 -0.89 -11.63 -0.04
N TRP A 9 -1.98 -10.86 -0.16
CA TRP A 9 -2.35 -9.77 0.71
C TRP A 9 -3.56 -10.08 1.59
N GLU A 10 -3.64 -9.34 2.69
CA GLU A 10 -4.75 -9.39 3.62
C GLU A 10 -5.95 -8.57 3.14
N ARG A 11 -7.14 -8.88 3.68
CA ARG A 11 -8.41 -8.23 3.31
C ARG A 11 -8.35 -6.70 3.44
N GLN A 12 -7.67 -6.21 4.49
CA GLN A 12 -7.50 -4.78 4.74
C GLN A 12 -6.78 -4.08 3.58
N PHE A 13 -5.69 -4.66 3.04
CA PHE A 13 -5.00 -4.09 1.88
C PHE A 13 -5.90 -4.00 0.66
N GLU A 14 -6.64 -5.07 0.37
CA GLU A 14 -7.58 -5.09 -0.74
C GLU A 14 -8.64 -4.00 -0.60
N GLU A 15 -9.22 -3.83 0.59
CA GLU A 15 -10.22 -2.80 0.85
C GLU A 15 -9.68 -1.38 0.71
N LEU A 16 -8.42 -1.14 1.10
CA LEU A 16 -7.77 0.15 0.93
C LEU A 16 -7.54 0.48 -0.56
N VAL A 17 -7.02 -0.49 -1.33
CA VAL A 17 -6.80 -0.32 -2.78
C VAL A 17 -8.12 -0.13 -3.52
N LEU A 18 -9.13 -0.96 -3.26
CA LEU A 18 -10.45 -0.80 -3.86
C LEU A 18 -11.16 0.49 -3.40
N GLY A 19 -10.86 0.96 -2.18
CA GLY A 19 -11.45 2.15 -1.60
C GLY A 19 -11.12 3.43 -2.38
N VAL A 20 -9.89 3.54 -2.88
CA VAL A 20 -9.41 4.70 -3.66
C VAL A 20 -9.76 4.62 -5.14
N LEU A 21 -10.02 3.42 -5.67
CA LEU A 21 -10.35 3.24 -7.08
C LEU A 21 -11.78 3.74 -7.40
N PRO A 22 -12.05 4.13 -8.66
CA PRO A 22 -13.40 4.45 -9.12
C PRO A 22 -14.36 3.26 -8.96
N ARG A 23 -15.64 3.53 -8.67
CA ARG A 23 -16.65 2.48 -8.40
C ARG A 23 -16.75 1.40 -9.49
N HIS A 24 -16.52 1.76 -10.77
CA HIS A 24 -16.57 0.82 -11.89
C HIS A 24 -15.37 -0.15 -11.92
N SER A 25 -14.25 0.24 -11.32
CA SER A 25 -13.02 -0.55 -11.23
C SER A 25 -12.92 -1.35 -9.94
N ARG A 26 -13.87 -1.20 -9.00
CA ARG A 26 -13.92 -1.93 -7.72
C ARG A 26 -14.42 -3.37 -7.89
N HIS A 27 -13.70 -4.16 -8.66
CA HIS A 27 -14.01 -5.59 -8.82
C HIS A 27 -13.23 -6.41 -7.78
N ALA A 28 -13.97 -7.26 -7.05
CA ALA A 28 -13.41 -8.29 -6.20
C ALA A 28 -13.57 -9.66 -6.90
N PRO A 29 -12.57 -10.55 -6.84
CA PRO A 29 -11.26 -10.39 -6.19
C PRO A 29 -10.34 -9.40 -6.91
N LEU A 30 -9.48 -8.70 -6.16
CA LEU A 30 -8.50 -7.79 -6.75
C LEU A 30 -7.46 -8.61 -7.54
N ASP A 31 -7.23 -8.26 -8.80
CA ASP A 31 -6.26 -8.98 -9.62
C ASP A 31 -4.82 -8.49 -9.35
N PRO A 32 -3.85 -9.39 -9.08
CA PRO A 32 -2.47 -9.01 -8.76
C PRO A 32 -1.73 -8.32 -9.91
N ALA A 33 -2.12 -8.60 -11.16
CA ALA A 33 -1.58 -8.00 -12.37
C ALA A 33 -2.44 -6.84 -12.87
N LEU A 34 -3.47 -6.40 -12.11
CA LEU A 34 -4.31 -5.27 -12.46
C LEU A 34 -3.46 -4.01 -12.59
N ASP A 35 -3.55 -3.36 -13.74
CA ASP A 35 -2.93 -2.05 -13.93
C ASP A 35 -3.76 -0.99 -13.19
N LEU A 36 -3.25 -0.53 -12.04
CA LEU A 36 -3.97 0.41 -11.18
C LEU A 36 -4.18 1.76 -11.88
N LYS A 37 -3.22 2.19 -12.71
CA LYS A 37 -3.34 3.44 -13.48
C LYS A 37 -4.45 3.34 -14.52
N ALA A 38 -4.50 2.24 -15.27
CA ALA A 38 -5.57 1.97 -16.21
C ALA A 38 -6.92 1.77 -15.51
N ALA A 39 -6.92 1.27 -14.28
CA ALA A 39 -8.11 1.16 -13.43
C ALA A 39 -8.59 2.51 -12.88
N GLY A 40 -7.84 3.60 -13.06
CA GLY A 40 -8.21 4.95 -12.61
C GLY A 40 -7.56 5.37 -11.28
N LEU A 41 -6.41 4.80 -10.92
CA LEU A 41 -5.58 5.33 -9.84
C LEU A 41 -4.83 6.57 -10.33
N ASP A 42 -5.43 7.74 -10.11
CA ASP A 42 -4.83 9.05 -10.40
C ASP A 42 -3.85 9.51 -9.32
N SER A 43 -3.16 10.64 -9.55
CA SER A 43 -2.19 11.20 -8.58
C SER A 43 -2.78 11.44 -7.19
N MET A 44 -4.00 11.98 -7.10
CA MET A 44 -4.68 12.19 -5.81
C MET A 44 -5.04 10.87 -5.13
N ALA A 45 -5.55 9.90 -5.89
CA ALA A 45 -5.89 8.58 -5.38
C ALA A 45 -4.64 7.80 -4.92
N THR A 46 -3.50 8.01 -5.58
CA THR A 46 -2.20 7.44 -5.21
C THR A 46 -1.73 8.00 -3.87
N VAL A 47 -1.79 9.31 -3.67
CA VAL A 47 -1.43 9.95 -2.40
C VAL A 47 -2.37 9.50 -1.28
N GLU A 48 -3.69 9.46 -1.53
CA GLU A 48 -4.66 8.95 -0.55
C GLU A 48 -4.37 7.49 -0.18
N LEU A 49 -4.09 6.63 -1.17
CA LEU A 49 -3.77 5.23 -0.95
C LEU A 49 -2.53 5.09 -0.07
N LEU A 50 -1.50 5.87 -0.35
CA LEU A 50 -0.25 5.87 0.40
C LEU A 50 -0.50 6.25 1.86
N VAL A 51 -1.15 7.38 2.13
CA VAL A 51 -1.47 7.82 3.50
C VAL A 51 -2.26 6.75 4.25
N ARG A 52 -3.27 6.15 3.60
CA ARG A 52 -4.08 5.11 4.24
C ARG A 52 -3.29 3.84 4.52
N LEU A 53 -2.32 3.48 3.68
CA LEU A 53 -1.44 2.33 3.93
C LEU A 53 -0.47 2.63 5.08
N GLU A 54 0.11 3.82 5.14
CA GLU A 54 1.00 4.24 6.23
C GLU A 54 0.29 4.22 7.57
N GLU A 55 -0.88 4.84 7.65
CA GLU A 55 -1.69 4.87 8.88
C GLU A 55 -2.19 3.47 9.29
N ALA A 56 -2.61 2.65 8.32
CA ALA A 56 -3.19 1.34 8.62
C ALA A 56 -2.13 0.28 8.99
N TYR A 57 -0.91 0.40 8.51
CA TYR A 57 0.17 -0.56 8.75
C TYR A 57 1.30 -0.03 9.65
N GLY A 58 1.28 1.26 9.99
CA GLY A 58 2.34 1.90 10.79
C GLY A 58 3.70 1.87 10.08
N VAL A 59 3.70 2.07 8.76
CA VAL A 59 4.92 2.12 7.93
C VAL A 59 5.08 3.49 7.30
N ASP A 60 6.27 3.77 6.78
CA ASP A 60 6.58 4.95 5.98
C ASP A 60 6.98 4.49 4.56
N PHE A 61 6.48 5.17 3.52
CA PHE A 61 6.87 4.94 2.13
C PHE A 61 7.83 6.06 1.66
N PRO A 62 9.15 5.83 1.68
CA PRO A 62 10.12 6.83 1.25
C PRO A 62 10.02 7.10 -0.26
N ASP A 63 10.35 8.32 -0.69
CA ASP A 63 10.34 8.74 -2.10
C ASP A 63 11.08 7.76 -3.04
N SER A 64 12.12 7.10 -2.53
CA SER A 64 12.92 6.12 -3.25
C SER A 64 12.12 4.89 -3.71
N VAL A 65 11.02 4.54 -3.02
CA VAL A 65 10.11 3.45 -3.41
C VAL A 65 8.85 3.94 -4.13
N LEU A 66 8.61 5.25 -4.19
CA LEU A 66 7.45 5.88 -4.85
C LEU A 66 7.64 5.98 -6.36
N SER A 67 7.81 4.83 -6.99
CA SER A 67 7.99 4.72 -8.44
C SER A 67 6.69 4.37 -9.14
N GLY A 68 6.58 4.77 -10.40
CA GLY A 68 5.44 4.40 -11.25
C GLY A 68 5.23 2.89 -11.38
N GLU A 69 6.28 2.09 -11.16
CA GLU A 69 6.26 0.62 -11.15
C GLU A 69 5.66 0.06 -9.85
N THR A 70 5.91 0.69 -8.71
CA THR A 70 5.31 0.34 -7.40
C THR A 70 3.79 0.47 -7.44
N PHE A 71 3.32 1.56 -8.08
CA PHE A 71 1.89 1.84 -8.27
C PHE A 71 1.34 1.29 -9.60
N ALA A 72 2.13 0.52 -10.35
CA ALA A 72 1.63 -0.08 -11.59
C ALA A 72 0.63 -1.19 -11.28
N THR A 73 0.94 -2.04 -10.30
CA THR A 73 0.12 -3.20 -9.95
C THR A 73 0.01 -3.38 -8.44
N PRO A 74 -1.11 -3.94 -7.93
CA PRO A 74 -1.27 -4.17 -6.51
C PRO A 74 -0.26 -5.19 -5.97
N ALA A 75 0.20 -6.15 -6.78
CA ALA A 75 1.26 -7.07 -6.38
C ALA A 75 2.63 -6.39 -6.20
N ALA A 76 2.94 -5.35 -6.97
CA ALA A 76 4.16 -4.55 -6.76
C ALA A 76 4.06 -3.73 -5.47
N LEU A 77 2.93 -3.06 -5.24
CA LEU A 77 2.67 -2.28 -4.04
C LEU A 77 2.74 -3.14 -2.77
N TRP A 78 2.11 -4.33 -2.80
CA TRP A 78 2.13 -5.26 -1.67
C TRP A 78 3.56 -5.71 -1.31
N ARG A 79 4.40 -5.99 -2.32
CA ARG A 79 5.82 -6.34 -2.08
C ARG A 79 6.58 -5.23 -1.37
N VAL A 80 6.40 -3.98 -1.79
CA VAL A 80 7.03 -2.83 -1.14
C VAL A 80 6.52 -2.70 0.30
N LEU A 81 5.20 -2.75 0.51
CA LEU A 81 4.60 -2.69 1.85
C LEU A 81 5.17 -3.76 2.79
N THR A 82 5.23 -5.02 2.35
CA THR A 82 5.79 -6.11 3.17
C THR A 82 7.26 -5.90 3.52
N THR A 83 8.02 -5.28 2.61
CA THR A 83 9.43 -4.91 2.85
C THR A 83 9.52 -3.79 3.90
N GLN A 84 8.70 -2.74 3.79
CA GLN A 84 8.66 -1.65 4.75
C GLN A 84 8.23 -2.13 6.14
N ARG A 85 7.24 -3.03 6.22
CA ARG A 85 6.82 -3.65 7.49
C ARG A 85 7.95 -4.44 8.15
N ALA A 86 8.79 -5.12 7.36
CA ALA A 86 9.93 -5.85 7.89
C ALA A 86 11.05 -4.93 8.39
N THR A 87 11.21 -3.74 7.79
CA THR A 87 12.22 -2.75 8.23
C THR A 87 11.76 -1.88 9.40
N ALA A 88 10.45 -1.70 9.58
CA ALA A 88 9.88 -0.84 10.63
C ALA A 88 10.02 -1.43 12.06
N ALA A 89 10.38 -2.70 12.21
CA ALA A 89 10.67 -3.31 13.51
C ALA A 89 12.20 -3.30 13.79
N PRO A 90 12.72 -2.74 14.91
CA PRO A 90 12.09 -2.03 16.02
C PRO A 90 12.64 -0.60 16.24
N VAL A 91 11.79 0.44 16.15
CA VAL A 91 12.02 1.66 16.93
C VAL A 91 11.43 1.49 18.34
N SER A 92 12.16 0.75 19.17
CA SER A 92 12.19 1.05 20.60
C SER A 92 13.29 2.09 20.80
N GLY A 93 12.89 3.35 20.95
CA GLY A 93 13.80 4.46 21.21
C GLY A 93 13.03 5.77 21.31
N GLU A 94 12.95 6.27 22.53
CA GLU A 94 12.34 7.52 22.96
C GLU A 94 12.57 8.74 22.04
N GLU A 95 11.53 9.57 21.88
CA GLU A 95 11.73 11.02 21.81
C GLU A 95 11.12 11.63 23.09
N GLU A 96 11.92 11.52 24.15
CA GLU A 96 11.96 12.53 25.21
C GLU A 96 12.29 13.86 24.53
N ALA A 97 11.38 14.84 24.61
CA ALA A 97 11.74 16.23 24.40
C ALA A 97 12.11 16.83 25.77
N PRO A 98 13.41 17.08 26.06
CA PRO A 98 13.83 17.96 27.13
C PRO A 98 13.81 19.44 26.68
N CYS A 99 13.91 20.35 27.66
CA CYS A 99 13.92 21.84 27.62
C CYS A 99 12.55 22.54 27.65
N ALA A 100 12.22 23.44 28.59
CA ALA A 100 13.02 24.20 29.55
C ALA A 100 12.16 24.68 30.75
N SER A 101 12.85 25.03 31.84
CA SER A 101 12.38 25.52 33.14
C SER A 101 11.32 26.63 33.14
#